data_AF-A0A9N8IZY9-F1
#
_entry.id   AF-A0A9N8IZY9-F1
#
_cell.length_a   1.000
_cell.length_b   1.000
_cell.length_c   1.000
_cell.angle_alpha   90.00
_cell.angle_beta   90.00
_cell.angle_gamma   90.00
#
_symmetry.space_group_name_H-M   'P 1'
#
loop_
_entity.id
_entity.type
_entity.pdbx_description
1 polymer ?
#
loop_
_entity_poly.entity_id
_entity_poly.type
_entity_poly.pdbx_seq_one_letter_code
_entity_poly.pdbx_strand_id
1 'polypeptide(L)'
;MKTVSVTEFRGNIKKYLDIAESEKLVIHRSKGRSFVVVPLDEEDDNSLLSKEQKAAIDEALEDVAKGRVQSHQDVMDETKKRFPHLFNR
;
A
#
# COMPACT_ATOMS: atom_id res chain seq x y z
N MET A 1 8.56 -13.18 12.71
CA MET A 1 7.09 -13.38 12.66
C MET A 1 6.73 -14.46 13.64
N LYS A 2 5.92 -14.14 14.65
CA LYS A 2 5.57 -15.06 15.73
C LYS A 2 4.07 -15.24 15.82
N THR A 3 3.62 -16.49 15.92
CA THR A 3 2.18 -16.84 16.00
C THR A 3 1.86 -17.35 17.39
N VAL A 4 0.82 -16.82 18.02
CA VAL A 4 0.43 -17.16 19.40
C VAL A 4 -1.07 -17.39 19.52
N SER A 5 -1.48 -18.23 20.47
CA SER A 5 -2.90 -18.37 20.79
C SER A 5 -3.42 -17.19 21.61
N VAL A 6 -4.73 -16.92 21.53
CA VAL A 6 -5.38 -15.91 22.38
C VAL A 6 -5.14 -16.18 23.88
N THR A 7 -5.12 -17.45 24.30
CA THR A 7 -4.93 -17.82 25.71
C THR A 7 -3.53 -17.48 26.20
N GLU A 8 -2.50 -17.83 25.41
CA GLU A 8 -1.10 -17.51 25.73
C GLU A 8 -0.86 -16.01 25.71
N PHE A 9 -1.41 -15.31 24.70
CA PHE A 9 -1.34 -13.87 24.59
C PHE A 9 -1.90 -13.18 25.83
N ARG A 10 -3.11 -13.59 26.27
CA ARG A 10 -3.74 -13.04 27.47
C ARG A 10 -2.93 -13.29 28.74
N GLY A 11 -2.32 -14.47 28.87
CA GLY A 11 -1.51 -14.83 30.04
C GLY A 11 -0.20 -14.05 30.16
N ASN A 12 0.35 -13.54 29.05
CA ASN A 12 1.64 -12.87 29.00
C ASN A 12 1.60 -11.59 28.15
N ILE A 13 0.56 -10.78 28.32
CA ILE A 13 0.26 -9.66 27.41
C ILE A 13 1.45 -8.72 27.21
N LYS A 14 2.14 -8.34 28.31
CA LYS A 14 3.29 -7.42 28.27
C LYS A 14 4.42 -7.95 27.40
N LYS A 15 4.85 -9.20 27.62
CA LYS A 15 5.91 -9.85 26.86
C LYS A 15 5.62 -9.88 25.36
N TYR A 16 4.37 -10.09 24.98
CA TYR A 16 3.99 -10.16 23.58
C TYR A 16 3.85 -8.78 22.93
N LEU A 17 3.51 -7.74 23.69
CA LEU A 17 3.59 -6.36 23.22
C LEU A 17 5.05 -5.94 22.98
N ASP A 18 5.97 -6.27 23.90
CA ASP A 18 7.41 -6.03 23.71
C ASP A 18 7.95 -6.74 22.44
N ILE A 19 7.42 -7.94 22.15
CA ILE A 19 7.75 -8.65 20.90
C ILE A 19 7.13 -7.95 19.69
N ALA A 20 5.90 -7.45 19.80
CA ALA A 20 5.21 -6.75 18.71
C ALA A 20 5.93 -5.44 18.30
N GLU A 21 6.71 -4.82 19.20
CA GLU A 21 7.58 -3.68 18.90
C GLU A 21 8.78 -4.02 18.00
N SER A 22 9.19 -5.28 17.92
CA SER A 22 10.38 -5.71 17.17
C SER A 22 10.06 -6.65 16.02
N GLU A 23 8.99 -7.42 16.13
CA GLU A 23 8.58 -8.42 15.17
C GLU A 23 7.06 -8.49 15.04
N LYS A 24 6.59 -8.74 13.81
CA LYS A 24 5.17 -8.99 13.54
C LYS A 24 4.62 -10.15 14.38
N LEU A 25 3.69 -9.83 15.27
CA LEU A 25 2.96 -10.77 16.11
C LEU A 25 1.58 -11.08 15.51
N VAL A 26 1.29 -12.38 15.34
CA VAL A 26 0.00 -12.87 14.85
C VAL A 26 -0.72 -13.61 15.98
N ILE A 27 -1.89 -13.13 16.37
CA ILE A 27 -2.77 -13.77 17.34
C ILE A 27 -3.75 -14.66 16.58
N HIS A 28 -3.60 -15.97 16.69
CA HIS A 28 -4.56 -16.93 16.15
C HIS A 28 -5.64 -17.23 17.19
N ARG A 29 -6.89 -17.33 16.73
CA ARG A 29 -8.03 -17.78 17.53
C ARG A 29 -8.46 -19.16 17.02
N SER A 30 -8.66 -20.11 17.94
CA SER A 30 -9.05 -21.49 17.61
C SER A 30 -10.38 -21.60 16.84
N LYS A 31 -11.26 -20.61 17.00
CA LYS A 31 -12.45 -20.41 16.17
C LYS A 31 -12.54 -18.94 15.75
N GLY A 32 -12.19 -18.63 14.50
CA GLY A 32 -12.35 -17.29 13.94
C GLY A 32 -11.14 -16.81 13.16
N ARG A 33 -11.09 -15.49 12.93
CA ARG A 33 -10.00 -14.83 12.20
C ARG A 33 -8.80 -14.59 13.11
N SER A 34 -7.61 -14.64 12.53
CA SER A 34 -6.37 -14.23 13.19
C SER A 34 -6.20 -12.72 13.08
N PHE A 35 -5.57 -12.13 14.08
CA PHE A 35 -5.27 -10.69 14.14
C PHE A 35 -3.76 -10.47 14.13
N VAL A 36 -3.32 -9.32 13.62
CA VAL A 36 -1.93 -8.88 13.70
C VAL A 36 -1.88 -7.75 14.72
N VAL A 37 -0.89 -7.79 15.62
CA VAL A 37 -0.59 -6.68 16.53
C VAL A 37 0.63 -5.96 15.98
N VAL A 38 0.50 -4.65 15.82
CA VAL A 38 1.57 -3.72 15.43
C VAL A 38 1.55 -2.53 16.39
N PRO A 39 2.69 -1.90 16.67
CA PRO A 39 2.74 -0.65 17.43
C PRO A 39 1.99 0.46 16.69
N LEU A 40 1.35 1.36 17.45
CA LEU A 40 0.60 2.48 16.85
C LEU A 40 1.54 3.54 16.25
N ASP A 41 2.76 3.64 16.78
CA ASP A 41 3.82 4.50 16.24
C ASP A 41 4.40 3.98 14.91
N GLU A 42 4.07 2.72 14.56
CA GLU A 42 4.29 2.10 13.24
C GLU A 42 2.98 2.02 12.43
N GLU A 43 1.99 2.91 12.67
CA GLU A 43 1.17 3.38 11.55
C GLU A 43 2.12 4.17 10.65
N ASP A 44 2.81 3.39 9.84
CA ASP A 44 3.99 3.81 9.13
C ASP A 44 3.60 4.91 8.14
N ASP A 45 3.94 6.14 8.53
CA ASP A 45 4.12 7.28 7.63
C ASP A 45 5.14 6.96 6.52
N ASN A 46 5.75 5.77 6.50
CA ASN A 46 6.14 5.12 5.24
C ASN A 46 4.90 4.78 4.43
N SER A 47 4.35 5.82 3.81
CA SER A 47 3.63 5.71 2.56
C SER A 47 4.20 4.56 1.75
N LEU A 48 3.33 3.64 1.34
CA LEU A 48 3.63 2.48 0.49
C LEU A 48 4.36 2.86 -0.82
N LEU A 49 4.39 4.16 -1.13
CA LEU A 49 4.98 4.73 -2.31
C LEU A 49 6.47 5.02 -2.10
N SER A 50 7.28 4.58 -3.06
CA SER A 50 8.68 5.00 -3.16
C SER A 50 8.78 6.52 -3.33
N LYS A 51 9.98 7.07 -3.07
CA LYS A 51 10.24 8.51 -3.29
C LYS A 51 9.96 8.93 -4.74
N GLU A 52 10.28 8.07 -5.70
CA GLU A 52 10.03 8.30 -7.13
C GLU A 52 8.53 8.32 -7.43
N GLN A 53 7.76 7.42 -6.82
CA GLN A 53 6.30 7.38 -7.00
C GLN A 53 5.62 8.62 -6.39
N LYS A 54 6.08 9.07 -5.22
CA LYS A 54 5.60 10.33 -4.61
C LYS A 54 5.88 11.52 -5.52
N ALA A 55 7.11 11.66 -6.00
CA ALA A 55 7.49 12.74 -6.90
C ALA A 55 6.68 12.75 -8.21
N ALA A 56 6.44 11.59 -8.80
CA ALA A 56 5.63 11.47 -10.02
C ALA A 56 4.15 11.86 -9.78
N ILE A 57 3.59 11.55 -8.60
CA ILE A 57 2.24 11.97 -8.23
C ILE A 57 2.18 13.48 -8.01
N ASP A 58 3.16 14.06 -7.32
CA ASP A 58 3.23 15.51 -7.09
C ASP A 58 3.30 16.27 -8.42
N GLU A 59 4.13 15.82 -9.36
CA GLU A 59 4.20 16.37 -10.72
C GLU A 59 2.86 16.25 -11.46
N ALA A 60 2.21 15.08 -11.41
CA ALA A 60 0.91 14.87 -12.05
C ALA A 60 -0.17 15.80 -11.45
N LEU A 61 -0.15 16.04 -10.14
CA LEU A 61 -1.07 16.97 -9.49
C LEU A 61 -0.83 18.42 -9.94
N GLU A 62 0.43 18.83 -10.09
CA GLU A 62 0.77 20.14 -10.66
C GLU A 62 0.30 20.28 -12.11
N ASP A 63 0.43 19.22 -12.91
CA ASP A 63 -0.02 19.20 -14.30
C ASP A 63 -1.53 19.38 -14.42
N VAL A 64 -2.29 18.71 -13.55
CA VAL A 64 -3.74 18.90 -13.46
C VAL A 64 -4.07 20.35 -13.07
N ALA A 65 -3.39 20.92 -12.07
CA ALA A 65 -3.62 22.30 -11.64
C ALA A 65 -3.30 23.33 -12.73
N LYS A 66 -2.27 23.07 -13.55
CA LYS A 66 -1.84 23.93 -14.67
C LYS A 66 -2.63 23.64 -15.96
N GLY A 67 -3.54 22.68 -15.97
CA GLY A 67 -4.29 22.27 -17.16
C GLY A 67 -3.46 21.55 -18.23
N ARG A 68 -2.27 21.04 -17.87
CA ARG A 68 -1.39 20.22 -18.74
C ARG A 68 -1.90 18.78 -18.85
N VAL A 69 -3.18 18.61 -19.12
CA VAL A 69 -3.86 17.32 -19.22
C VAL A 69 -4.40 17.11 -20.63
N GLN A 70 -4.46 15.86 -21.07
CA GLN A 70 -5.03 15.49 -22.37
C GLN A 70 -6.14 14.46 -22.15
N SER A 71 -7.21 14.56 -22.94
CA SER A 71 -8.28 13.55 -22.92
C SER A 71 -7.73 12.23 -23.44
N HIS A 72 -8.11 11.13 -22.78
CA HIS A 72 -7.76 9.79 -23.24
C HIS A 72 -8.14 9.57 -24.72
N GLN A 73 -9.32 10.05 -25.13
CA GLN A 73 -9.79 9.90 -26.50
C GLN A 73 -8.88 10.61 -27.51
N ASP A 74 -8.49 11.85 -27.22
CA ASP A 74 -7.65 12.66 -28.11
C ASP A 74 -6.26 12.02 -28.26
N VAL A 75 -5.67 11.57 -27.15
CA VAL A 75 -4.37 10.87 -27.16
C VAL A 75 -4.46 9.58 -27.97
N MET A 76 -5.53 8.80 -27.80
CA MET A 76 -5.73 7.54 -28.52
C MET A 76 -5.90 7.76 -30.02
N ASP A 77 -6.66 8.78 -30.42
CA ASP A 77 -6.89 9.09 -31.83
C ASP A 77 -5.61 9.61 -32.51
N GLU A 78 -4.84 10.47 -31.83
CA GLU A 78 -3.52 10.87 -32.30
C GLU A 78 -2.55 9.70 -32.41
N THR A 79 -2.54 8.81 -31.42
CA THR A 79 -1.62 7.66 -31.40
C THR A 79 -1.97 6.66 -32.50
N LYS A 80 -3.26 6.38 -32.73
CA LYS A 80 -3.73 5.55 -33.86
C LYS A 80 -3.36 6.17 -35.21
N LYS A 81 -3.47 7.49 -35.33
CA LYS A 81 -3.07 8.22 -36.55
C LYS A 81 -1.56 8.13 -36.81
N ARG A 82 -0.73 8.26 -35.76
CA ARG A 82 0.73 8.22 -35.87
C ARG A 82 1.28 6.79 -36.04
N PHE A 83 0.67 5.81 -35.39
CA PHE A 83 1.13 4.42 -35.35
C PHE A 83 0.02 3.41 -35.70
N PRO A 84 -0.57 3.47 -36.91
CA PRO A 84 -1.73 2.65 -37.26
C PRO A 84 -1.43 1.13 -37.21
N HIS A 85 -0.19 0.73 -37.48
CA HIS A 85 0.25 -0.66 -37.45
C HIS A 85 0.20 -1.30 -36.05
N LEU A 86 0.16 -0.51 -34.97
CA LEU A 86 0.04 -1.02 -33.59
C LEU A 86 -1.42 -1.36 -33.21
N PHE A 87 -2.40 -0.88 -33.98
CA PHE A 87 -3.83 -1.01 -33.65
C PHE A 87 -4.63 -1.82 -34.68
N ASN A 88 -4.01 -2.21 -35.79
CA ASN A 88 -4.62 -3.09 -36.79
C ASN A 88 -4.39 -4.55 -36.38
N ARG A 89 -5.42 -5.22 -35.86
CA ARG A 89 -5.44 -6.67 -35.63
C ARG A 89 -6.62 -7.31 -36.33
#